data_AF-A0A0A9B1C7-F1
#
_entry.id   AF-A0A0A9B1C7-F1
#
_cell.length_a   1.000
_cell.length_b   1.000
_cell.length_c   1.000
_cell.angle_alpha   90.00
_cell.angle_beta   90.00
_cell.angle_gamma   90.00
#
_symmetry.space_group_name_H-M   'P 1'
#
loop_
_entity.id
_entity.type
_entity.pdbx_description
1 polymer ?
#
loop_
_entity_poly.entity_id
_entity_poly.type
_entity_poly.pdbx_seq_one_letter_code
_entity_poly.pdbx_strand_id
1 'polypeptide(L)'
;MFLQQVMQYIQNEQHLHVRFSCKHPHGIGLIQLGDQLQRDRLFRGSPHNIDGFRVRFIRHDKARNFRDAPYHRNGWILFLGFPLDYMTLEHVDEACASFGKMIYWHDYPENKGFVLVKCLYDDAESVPRSLVFR
;
A
#
# COMPACT_ATOMS: atom_id res chain seq x y z
N MET A 1 8.78 -7.03 -27.80
CA MET A 1 7.77 -8.01 -28.20
C MET A 1 6.89 -8.36 -27.00
N PHE A 2 7.40 -9.04 -25.97
CA PHE A 2 6.61 -9.44 -24.80
C PHE A 2 5.82 -8.34 -24.07
N LEU A 3 6.40 -7.16 -23.80
CA LEU A 3 5.69 -6.11 -23.05
C LEU A 3 4.45 -5.60 -23.80
N GLN A 4 4.50 -5.51 -25.13
CA GLN A 4 3.37 -5.03 -25.92
C GLN A 4 2.20 -6.01 -25.91
N GLN A 5 2.49 -7.32 -25.98
CA GLN A 5 1.48 -8.38 -25.84
C GLN A 5 0.81 -8.34 -24.46
N VAL A 6 1.62 -8.18 -23.40
CA VAL A 6 1.09 -8.04 -22.04
C VAL A 6 0.20 -6.80 -21.90
N MET A 7 0.58 -5.66 -22.50
CA MET A 7 -0.27 -4.47 -22.48
C MET A 7 -1.59 -4.69 -23.22
N GLN A 8 -1.55 -5.32 -24.40
CA GLN A 8 -2.75 -5.64 -25.17
C GLN A 8 -3.68 -6.56 -24.41
N TYR A 9 -3.16 -7.60 -23.74
CA TYR A 9 -3.93 -8.47 -22.86
C TYR A 9 -4.61 -7.68 -21.73
N ILE A 10 -3.86 -6.81 -21.05
CA ILE A 10 -4.40 -5.99 -19.95
C ILE A 10 -5.52 -5.05 -20.43
N GLN A 11 -5.33 -4.41 -21.59
CA GLN A 11 -6.29 -3.43 -22.11
C GLN A 11 -7.50 -4.09 -22.77
N ASN A 12 -7.30 -5.15 -23.56
CA ASN A 12 -8.33 -5.72 -24.42
C ASN A 12 -9.08 -6.88 -23.75
N GLU A 13 -8.38 -7.73 -22.98
CA GLU A 13 -9.00 -8.91 -22.35
C GLU A 13 -9.39 -8.66 -20.90
N GLN A 14 -8.54 -7.96 -20.14
CA GLN A 14 -8.86 -7.62 -18.74
C GLN A 14 -9.64 -6.31 -18.63
N HIS A 15 -9.77 -5.56 -19.72
CA HIS A 15 -10.44 -4.25 -19.77
C HIS A 15 -9.91 -3.25 -18.73
N LEU A 16 -8.59 -3.27 -18.49
CA LEU A 16 -7.92 -2.39 -17.55
C LEU A 16 -7.13 -1.30 -18.30
N HIS A 17 -7.18 -0.09 -17.77
CA HIS A 17 -6.50 1.07 -18.29
C HIS A 17 -5.04 1.12 -17.82
N VAL A 18 -4.10 0.98 -18.76
CA VAL A 18 -2.67 1.18 -18.53
C VAL A 18 -2.32 2.66 -18.70
N ARG A 19 -1.74 3.27 -17.65
CA ARG A 19 -1.26 4.66 -17.67
C ARG A 19 0.18 4.80 -18.14
N PHE A 20 1.02 3.83 -17.78
CA PHE A 20 2.44 3.87 -18.08
C PHE A 20 2.98 2.45 -18.20
N SER A 21 3.99 2.27 -19.05
CA SER A 21 4.72 1.03 -19.16
C SER A 21 6.18 1.27 -19.53
N CYS A 22 7.07 0.44 -19.00
CA CYS A 22 8.47 0.41 -19.41
C CYS A 22 9.05 -1.00 -19.26
N LYS A 23 10.13 -1.30 -19.98
CA LYS A 23 10.88 -2.56 -19.79
C LYS A 23 11.64 -2.51 -18.47
N HIS A 24 11.81 -3.67 -17.83
CA HIS A 24 12.49 -3.77 -16.53
C HIS A 24 13.55 -4.88 -16.56
N PRO A 25 14.77 -4.67 -16.05
CA PRO A 25 15.87 -5.63 -16.16
C PRO A 25 15.63 -6.96 -15.42
N HIS A 26 14.69 -7.01 -14.48
CA HIS A 26 14.37 -8.22 -13.70
C HIS A 26 13.03 -8.88 -14.09
N GLY A 27 12.42 -8.50 -15.21
CA GLY A 27 11.14 -9.08 -15.66
C GLY A 27 10.75 -8.61 -17.07
N ILE A 28 9.47 -8.75 -17.43
CA ILE A 28 8.96 -8.28 -18.73
C ILE A 28 8.92 -6.73 -18.76
N GLY A 29 8.44 -6.12 -17.68
CA GLY A 29 8.33 -4.67 -17.55
C GLY A 29 7.59 -4.24 -16.29
N LEU A 30 7.59 -2.93 -16.06
CA LEU A 30 6.74 -2.27 -15.08
C LEU A 30 5.51 -1.70 -15.80
N ILE A 31 4.35 -1.84 -15.18
CA ILE A 31 3.08 -1.39 -15.72
C ILE A 31 2.34 -0.64 -14.61
N GLN A 32 1.95 0.59 -14.90
CA GLN A 32 1.11 1.40 -14.03
C GLN A 32 -0.32 1.36 -14.55
N LEU A 33 -1.26 1.02 -13.67
CA LEU A 33 -2.69 1.00 -13.98
C LEU A 33 -3.38 2.30 -13.57
N GLY A 34 -4.64 2.46 -14.00
CA GLY A 34 -5.46 3.63 -13.71
C GLY A 34 -5.72 3.88 -12.23
N ASP A 35 -5.93 2.82 -11.46
CA ASP A 35 -6.26 2.91 -10.04
C ASP A 35 -5.88 1.61 -9.29
N GLN A 36 -6.03 1.63 -7.96
CA GLN A 36 -5.76 0.47 -7.11
C GLN A 36 -6.76 -0.67 -7.32
N LEU A 37 -8.01 -0.38 -7.69
CA LEU A 37 -9.04 -1.40 -7.92
C LEU A 37 -8.71 -2.25 -9.15
N GLN A 38 -8.28 -1.62 -10.24
CA GLN A 38 -7.81 -2.28 -11.46
C GLN A 38 -6.59 -3.15 -11.19
N ARG A 39 -5.66 -2.64 -10.38
CA ARG A 39 -4.50 -3.40 -9.91
C ARG A 39 -4.92 -4.66 -9.14
N ASP A 40 -5.85 -4.51 -8.19
CA ASP A 40 -6.31 -5.64 -7.37
C ASP A 40 -7.08 -6.67 -8.22
N ARG A 41 -7.86 -6.22 -9.21
CA ARG A 41 -8.49 -7.11 -10.20
C ARG A 41 -7.44 -7.92 -10.98
N LEU A 42 -6.39 -7.26 -11.46
CA LEU A 42 -5.30 -7.95 -12.16
C LEU A 42 -4.61 -8.98 -11.26
N PHE A 43 -4.40 -8.68 -9.97
CA PHE A 43 -3.79 -9.64 -9.04
C PHE A 43 -4.67 -10.85 -8.74
N ARG A 44 -6.00 -10.70 -8.67
CA ARG A 44 -6.92 -11.82 -8.38
C ARG A 44 -6.87 -12.92 -9.44
N GLY A 45 -6.56 -12.58 -10.69
CA GLY A 45 -6.46 -13.53 -11.80
C GLY A 45 -5.07 -14.16 -11.98
N SER A 46 -4.11 -13.84 -11.13
CA SER A 46 -2.73 -14.27 -11.32
C SER A 46 -2.51 -15.74 -10.91
N PRO A 47 -1.75 -16.53 -11.69
CA PRO A 47 -1.04 -16.17 -12.92
C PRO A 47 -1.92 -16.26 -14.17
N HIS A 48 -1.63 -15.40 -15.16
CA HIS A 48 -2.36 -15.30 -16.42
C HIS A 48 -1.65 -16.10 -17.52
N ASN A 49 -2.42 -16.67 -18.44
CA ASN A 49 -1.89 -17.21 -19.68
C ASN A 49 -2.07 -16.17 -20.78
N ILE A 50 -0.96 -15.69 -21.34
CA ILE A 50 -0.92 -14.66 -22.38
C ILE A 50 -0.12 -15.23 -23.55
N ASP A 51 -0.78 -15.45 -24.68
CA ASP A 51 -0.16 -16.03 -25.90
C ASP A 51 0.65 -17.32 -25.64
N GLY A 52 0.13 -18.20 -24.78
CA GLY A 52 0.78 -19.47 -24.41
C GLY A 52 1.87 -19.34 -23.33
N PHE A 53 2.17 -18.12 -22.85
CA PHE A 53 3.10 -17.90 -21.76
C PHE A 53 2.39 -17.66 -20.44
N ARG A 54 2.87 -18.30 -19.37
CA ARG A 54 2.37 -18.07 -18.01
C ARG A 54 3.03 -16.84 -17.40
N VAL A 55 2.31 -15.74 -17.33
CA VAL A 55 2.78 -14.45 -16.81
C VAL A 55 2.19 -14.20 -15.43
N ARG A 56 3.06 -13.92 -14.45
CA ARG A 56 2.66 -13.51 -13.10
C ARG A 56 2.92 -12.03 -12.92
N PHE A 57 1.93 -11.32 -12.40
CA PHE A 57 2.08 -9.95 -11.96
C PHE A 57 2.51 -9.96 -10.49
N ILE A 58 3.47 -9.12 -10.14
CA ILE A 58 3.98 -8.95 -8.78
C ILE A 58 3.94 -7.46 -8.47
N ARG A 59 3.61 -7.06 -7.24
CA ARG A 59 3.70 -5.65 -6.84
C ARG A 59 5.13 -5.16 -7.00
N HIS A 60 5.30 -3.95 -7.52
CA HIS A 60 6.62 -3.38 -7.80
C HIS A 60 7.50 -3.29 -6.55
N ASP A 61 6.88 -3.06 -5.38
CA ASP A 61 7.48 -2.98 -4.05
C ASP A 61 7.55 -4.34 -3.33
N LYS A 62 7.29 -5.44 -4.03
CA LYS A 62 7.53 -6.82 -3.58
C LYS A 62 8.21 -7.67 -4.66
N ALA A 63 8.75 -7.01 -5.68
CA ALA A 63 9.47 -7.65 -6.77
C ALA A 63 10.85 -8.16 -6.30
N ARG A 64 11.57 -8.89 -7.16
CA ARG A 64 12.83 -9.57 -6.79
C ARG A 64 13.93 -8.63 -6.27
N ASN A 65 13.88 -7.35 -6.66
CA ASN A 65 14.80 -6.31 -6.21
C ASN A 65 14.32 -5.59 -4.93
N PHE A 66 13.15 -5.94 -4.39
CA PHE A 66 12.67 -5.39 -3.14
C PHE A 66 13.64 -5.76 -2.01
N ARG A 67 14.09 -4.75 -1.28
CA ARG A 67 14.83 -4.90 -0.04
C ARG A 67 13.94 -4.36 1.06
N ASP A 68 13.52 -5.24 1.96
CA ASP A 68 12.73 -4.81 3.10
C ASP A 68 13.63 -4.04 4.05
N ALA A 69 13.28 -2.79 4.30
CA ALA A 69 13.90 -1.99 5.34
C ALA A 69 12.78 -1.64 6.32
N PRO A 70 12.92 -2.00 7.61
CA PRO A 70 11.92 -1.64 8.60
C PRO A 70 11.76 -0.12 8.61
N TYR A 71 10.53 0.35 8.74
CA TYR A 71 10.21 1.77 8.84
C TYR A 71 10.59 2.61 7.60
N HIS A 72 10.60 2.01 6.41
CA HIS A 72 10.96 2.73 5.18
C HIS A 72 9.93 3.79 4.75
N ARG A 73 8.71 3.75 5.29
CA ARG A 73 7.67 4.76 5.03
C ARG A 73 7.46 5.63 6.26
N ASN A 74 7.22 6.92 6.00
CA ASN A 74 6.65 7.83 6.98
C ASN A 74 5.38 8.45 6.40
N GLY A 75 4.39 8.70 7.24
CA GLY A 75 3.11 9.24 6.80
C GLY A 75 2.24 9.70 7.95
N TRP A 76 1.18 10.43 7.60
CA TRP A 76 0.16 10.87 8.54
C TRP A 76 -0.95 9.81 8.64
N ILE A 77 -1.30 9.45 9.86
CA ILE A 77 -2.38 8.51 10.18
C ILE A 77 -3.39 9.27 11.05
N LEU A 78 -4.65 9.20 10.63
CA LEU A 78 -5.77 9.82 11.31
C LEU A 78 -6.56 8.73 12.05
N PHE A 79 -6.49 8.72 13.37
CA PHE A 79 -7.38 7.90 14.18
C PHE A 79 -8.70 8.62 14.39
N LEU A 80 -9.80 7.94 14.09
CA LEU A 80 -11.16 8.42 14.30
C LEU A 80 -11.80 7.66 15.45
N GLY A 81 -12.53 8.37 16.32
CA GLY A 81 -13.17 7.75 17.49
C GLY A 81 -12.19 7.22 18.54
N PHE A 82 -11.01 7.84 18.65
CA PHE A 82 -10.03 7.50 19.68
C PHE A 82 -10.61 7.84 21.07
N PRO A 83 -10.57 6.92 22.07
CA PRO A 83 -11.15 7.17 23.38
C PRO A 83 -10.56 8.41 24.05
N LEU A 84 -11.42 9.31 24.55
CA LEU A 84 -10.99 10.58 25.14
C LEU A 84 -10.07 10.39 26.37
N ASP A 85 -10.35 9.36 27.17
CA ASP A 85 -9.57 9.04 28.37
C ASP A 85 -8.14 8.55 28.05
N TYR A 86 -7.94 8.05 26.83
CA TYR A 86 -6.65 7.55 26.34
C TYR A 86 -5.93 8.60 25.48
N MET A 87 -6.48 9.80 25.27
CA MET A 87 -5.87 10.83 24.41
C MET A 87 -4.71 11.55 25.12
N THR A 88 -3.66 10.79 25.41
CA THR A 88 -2.41 11.22 26.05
C THR A 88 -1.24 10.74 25.20
N LEU A 89 -0.08 11.39 25.31
CA LEU A 89 1.11 11.04 24.52
C LEU A 89 1.48 9.55 24.64
N GLU A 90 1.43 9.01 25.85
CA GLU A 90 1.82 7.61 26.16
C GLU A 90 0.91 6.60 25.45
N HIS A 91 -0.40 6.71 25.63
CA HIS A 91 -1.38 5.84 24.98
C HIS A 91 -1.42 6.01 23.44
N VAL A 92 -1.19 7.23 22.93
CA VAL A 92 -1.12 7.47 21.48
C VAL A 92 0.14 6.83 20.89
N ASP A 93 1.28 6.90 21.59
CA ASP A 93 2.51 6.21 21.20
C ASP A 93 2.32 4.69 21.22
N GLU A 94 1.69 4.15 22.28
CA GLU A 94 1.38 2.73 22.42
C GLU A 94 0.45 2.23 21.30
N ALA A 95 -0.58 3.01 20.95
CA ALA A 95 -1.44 2.73 19.82
C ALA A 95 -0.63 2.60 18.51
N CYS A 96 0.34 3.50 18.30
CA CYS A 96 1.23 3.46 17.13
C CYS A 96 2.19 2.26 17.17
N ALA A 97 2.66 1.86 18.35
CA ALA A 97 3.60 0.76 18.54
C ALA A 97 3.08 -0.58 18.00
N SER A 98 1.76 -0.74 17.89
CA SER A 98 1.13 -1.94 17.32
C SER A 98 1.42 -2.16 15.82
N PHE A 99 1.78 -1.11 15.07
CA PHE A 99 2.01 -1.19 13.62
C PHE A 99 3.21 -0.37 13.12
N GLY A 100 3.83 0.41 13.99
CA GLY A 100 4.79 1.43 13.60
C GLY A 100 5.49 2.08 14.78
N LYS A 101 6.11 3.23 14.51
CA LYS A 101 6.73 4.07 15.53
C LYS A 101 6.23 5.50 15.36
N MET A 102 5.71 6.11 16.42
CA MET A 102 5.31 7.52 16.35
C MET A 102 6.55 8.42 16.18
N ILE A 103 6.46 9.37 15.27
CA ILE A 103 7.46 10.44 15.07
C ILE A 103 6.97 11.72 15.71
N TYR A 104 5.68 12.01 15.54
CA TYR A 104 5.08 13.26 15.96
C TYR A 104 3.58 13.08 16.18
N TRP A 105 3.06 13.64 17.26
CA TRP A 105 1.62 13.77 17.47
C TRP A 105 1.22 15.24 17.26
N HIS A 106 0.29 15.46 16.33
CA HIS A 106 -0.35 16.77 16.17
C HIS A 106 -1.45 16.90 17.23
N ASP A 107 -1.06 17.31 18.42
CA ASP A 107 -1.99 17.63 19.49
C ASP A 107 -2.73 18.93 19.18
N TYR A 108 -4.05 18.84 19.01
CA TYR A 108 -4.92 19.97 18.76
C TYR A 108 -6.00 20.00 19.85
N PRO A 109 -5.73 20.66 21.00
CA PRO A 109 -6.55 20.52 22.20
C PRO A 109 -8.00 20.99 22.04
N GLU A 110 -8.27 21.85 21.06
CA GLU A 110 -9.60 22.37 20.74
C GLU A 110 -10.48 21.34 19.99
N ASN A 111 -9.89 20.32 19.36
CA ASN A 111 -10.63 19.30 18.61
C ASN A 111 -10.17 17.89 18.98
N LYS A 112 -10.96 17.25 19.84
CA LYS A 112 -10.75 15.85 20.26
C LYS A 112 -11.50 14.83 19.40
N GLY A 113 -12.06 15.25 18.25
CA GLY A 113 -12.79 14.37 17.34
C GLY A 113 -11.90 13.38 16.58
N PHE A 114 -10.59 13.66 16.53
CA PHE A 114 -9.60 12.80 15.89
C PHE A 114 -8.24 12.92 16.59
N VAL A 115 -7.38 11.93 16.36
CA VAL A 115 -5.96 11.99 16.72
C VAL A 115 -5.16 11.88 15.43
N LEU A 116 -4.34 12.90 15.15
CA LEU A 116 -3.50 12.94 13.96
C LEU A 116 -2.04 12.71 14.36
N VAL A 117 -1.47 11.59 13.91
CA VAL A 117 -0.09 11.22 14.20
C VAL A 117 0.71 11.08 12.91
N LYS A 118 1.99 11.41 12.99
CA LYS A 118 2.98 11.05 11.98
C LYS A 118 3.72 9.82 12.48
N CYS A 119 3.69 8.74 11.72
CA CYS A 119 4.31 7.48 12.09
C CYS A 119 5.32 7.02 11.03
N LEU A 120 6.33 6.30 11.49
CA LEU A 120 7.08 5.35 10.69
C LEU A 120 6.32 4.02 10.66
N TYR A 121 6.19 3.41 9.51
CA TYR A 121 5.55 2.10 9.35
C TYR A 121 6.09 1.41 8.10
N ASP A 122 5.86 0.10 8.00
CA ASP A 122 6.39 -0.70 6.89
C ASP A 122 5.53 -0.54 5.63
N ASP A 123 4.22 -0.70 5.74
CA ASP A 123 3.33 -0.53 4.59
C ASP A 123 1.99 0.08 4.99
N ALA A 124 1.28 0.70 4.05
CA ALA A 124 -0.06 1.20 4.35
C ALA A 124 -1.01 0.06 4.75
N GLU A 125 -0.79 -1.15 4.23
CA GLU A 125 -1.55 -2.35 4.61
C GLU A 125 -1.20 -2.88 6.02
N SER A 126 -0.06 -2.49 6.60
CA SER A 126 0.31 -2.90 7.97
C SER A 126 -0.40 -2.08 9.04
N VAL A 127 -0.90 -0.88 8.69
CA VAL A 127 -1.68 -0.05 9.61
C VAL A 127 -3.06 -0.66 9.79
N PRO A 128 -3.45 -1.06 11.01
CA PRO A 128 -4.73 -1.69 11.27
C PRO A 128 -5.87 -0.71 11.03
N ARG A 129 -6.99 -1.22 10.52
CA ARG A 129 -8.21 -0.42 10.29
C ARG A 129 -8.94 -0.06 11.59
N SER A 130 -8.68 -0.82 12.66
CA SER A 130 -9.24 -0.59 13.99
C SER A 130 -8.23 -0.99 15.06
N LEU A 131 -8.25 -0.29 16.18
CA LEU A 131 -7.45 -0.57 17.36
C LEU A 131 -8.37 -1.00 18.49
N VAL A 132 -7.91 -1.94 19.31
CA VAL A 132 -8.65 -2.42 20.48
C VAL A 132 -7.88 -1.97 21.72
N PHE A 133 -8.51 -1.10 22.50
CA PHE A 133 -8.00 -0.65 23.80
C PHE A 133 -8.53 -1.60 24.89
N ARG A 134 -7.70 -1.91 25.88
CA ARG A 134 -8.06 -2.74 27.05
C ARG A 134 -7.96 -1.93 28.33
#